data_AF-V5F8R1-F1
#
_entry.id   AF-V5F8R1-F1
#
_cell.length_a   1.000
_cell.length_b   1.000
_cell.length_c   1.000
_cell.angle_alpha   90.00
_cell.angle_beta   90.00
_cell.angle_gamma   90.00
#
_symmetry.space_group_name_H-M   'P 1'
#
loop_
_entity.id
_entity.type
_entity.pdbx_description
1 polymer ?
#
loop_
_entity_poly.entity_id
_entity_poly.type
_entity_poly.pdbx_seq_one_letter_code
_entity_poly.pdbx_strand_id
1 'polypeptide(L)'
;MTWKLGQGRLKSSIVIILVVTVISIAVDLWRNKDLKVSVQHQSVEKTINQHDIDWLTSSYQQPVVLYLWATWCPSCRFVSPSINLLQQYQNDLNVKVTSIAIRSGDDRKLRAYMGSKDYRFPVINDANGQLSQELGITVTPTILIVKNGKLFNATTGVTTPMGLLARIAAAKYL
;
A
#
# COMPACT_ATOMS: atom_id res chain seq x y z
N MET A 1 15.86 -56.70 13.03
CA MET A 1 14.42 -56.38 13.05
C MET A 1 14.26 -54.87 13.25
N THR A 2 14.53 -54.10 12.21
CA THR A 2 14.45 -52.63 12.23
C THR A 2 13.92 -52.18 10.87
N TRP A 3 13.24 -51.03 10.83
CA TRP A 3 12.77 -50.33 9.62
C TRP A 3 11.42 -50.73 8.99
N LYS A 4 10.30 -50.46 9.67
CA LYS A 4 9.00 -50.27 8.96
C LYS A 4 8.05 -49.19 9.54
N LEU A 5 8.49 -48.39 10.51
CA LEU A 5 7.64 -47.39 11.18
C LEU A 5 7.72 -45.96 10.60
N GLY A 6 8.65 -45.67 9.66
CA GLY A 6 8.89 -44.31 9.15
C GLY A 6 8.13 -43.89 7.89
N GLN A 7 7.63 -44.83 7.08
CA GLN A 7 7.06 -44.51 5.77
C GLN A 7 5.60 -44.02 5.82
N GLY A 8 4.82 -44.40 6.83
CA GLY A 8 3.41 -43.99 6.97
C GLY A 8 3.24 -42.54 7.43
N ARG A 9 4.05 -42.11 8.42
CA ARG A 9 4.03 -40.71 8.90
C ARG A 9 4.55 -39.74 7.85
N LEU A 10 5.59 -40.09 7.10
CA LEU A 10 6.16 -39.21 6.08
C LEU A 10 5.21 -39.01 4.90
N LYS A 11 4.53 -40.07 4.45
CA LYS A 11 3.50 -39.97 3.40
C LYS A 11 2.31 -39.11 3.84
N SER A 12 1.89 -39.23 5.10
CA SER A 12 0.78 -38.45 5.66
C SER A 12 1.14 -36.96 5.82
N SER A 13 2.37 -36.64 6.25
CA SER A 13 2.85 -35.26 6.32
C SER A 13 2.94 -34.57 4.94
N ILE A 14 3.35 -35.30 3.89
CA ILE A 14 3.37 -34.77 2.52
C ILE A 14 1.96 -34.42 2.04
N VAL A 15 0.99 -35.29 2.30
CA VAL A 15 -0.43 -35.05 1.95
C VAL A 15 -0.97 -33.83 2.70
N ILE A 16 -0.69 -33.70 3.99
CA ILE A 16 -1.13 -32.54 4.78
C ILE A 16 -0.50 -31.24 4.24
N ILE A 17 0.80 -31.22 3.93
CA ILE A 17 1.47 -30.05 3.37
C ILE A 17 0.87 -29.68 2.00
N LEU A 18 0.62 -30.66 1.14
CA LEU A 18 -0.02 -30.43 -0.16
C LEU A 18 -1.43 -29.84 0.00
N VAL A 19 -2.24 -30.42 0.89
CA VAL A 19 -3.60 -29.93 1.17
C VAL A 19 -3.56 -28.52 1.74
N VAL A 20 -2.70 -28.25 2.72
CA VAL A 20 -2.53 -26.90 3.30
C VAL A 20 -2.06 -25.91 2.24
N THR A 21 -1.14 -26.30 1.36
CA THR A 21 -0.64 -25.44 0.28
C THR A 21 -1.75 -25.14 -0.73
N VAL A 22 -2.51 -26.14 -1.16
CA VAL A 22 -3.65 -25.97 -2.07
C VAL A 22 -4.73 -25.10 -1.44
N ILE A 23 -5.06 -25.33 -0.17
CA ILE A 23 -6.02 -24.49 0.58
C ILE A 23 -5.48 -23.07 0.70
N SER A 24 -4.19 -22.87 0.99
CA SER A 24 -3.59 -21.55 1.11
C SER A 24 -3.64 -20.81 -0.22
N ILE A 25 -3.26 -21.47 -1.33
CA ILE A 25 -3.38 -20.90 -2.68
C ILE A 25 -4.84 -20.60 -3.02
N ALA A 26 -5.78 -21.48 -2.69
CA ALA A 26 -7.20 -21.26 -2.94
C ALA A 26 -7.74 -20.08 -2.13
N VAL A 27 -7.37 -19.97 -0.84
CA VAL A 27 -7.70 -18.85 0.04
C VAL A 27 -7.05 -17.56 -0.47
N ASP A 28 -5.81 -17.59 -0.92
CA ASP A 28 -5.12 -16.43 -1.48
C ASP A 28 -5.75 -15.98 -2.79
N LEU A 29 -6.14 -16.91 -3.66
CA LEU A 29 -6.87 -16.64 -4.91
C LEU A 29 -8.28 -16.10 -4.64
N TRP A 30 -8.94 -16.56 -3.58
CA TRP A 30 -10.25 -16.06 -3.17
C TRP A 30 -10.14 -14.66 -2.55
N ARG A 31 -9.19 -14.45 -1.63
CA ARG A 31 -8.94 -13.17 -0.96
C ARG A 31 -8.44 -12.09 -1.93
N ASN A 32 -7.71 -12.47 -2.98
CA ASN A 32 -7.31 -11.56 -4.07
C ASN A 32 -8.51 -11.08 -4.91
N LYS A 33 -9.64 -11.80 -4.95
CA LYS A 33 -10.85 -11.33 -5.64
C LYS A 33 -11.55 -10.20 -4.87
N ASP A 34 -11.34 -10.12 -3.56
CA ASP A 34 -11.96 -9.12 -2.68
C ASP A 34 -11.10 -7.86 -2.50
N LEU A 35 -9.82 -7.89 -2.88
CA LEU A 35 -8.97 -6.70 -2.98
C LEU A 35 -9.20 -5.97 -4.31
N LYS A 36 -10.47 -5.73 -4.65
CA LYS A 36 -10.84 -4.72 -5.64
C LYS A 36 -10.82 -3.36 -4.93
N VAL A 37 -9.64 -2.86 -4.61
CA VAL A 37 -9.48 -1.41 -4.46
C VAL A 37 -10.08 -0.83 -5.75
N SER A 38 -11.17 -0.07 -5.63
CA SER A 38 -11.94 0.42 -6.77
C SER A 38 -11.18 1.56 -7.43
N VAL A 39 -10.02 1.23 -8.01
CA VAL A 39 -9.12 2.15 -8.70
C VAL A 39 -9.78 2.72 -9.98
N GLN A 40 -10.92 2.18 -10.39
CA GLN A 40 -11.47 2.33 -11.73
C GLN A 40 -12.36 3.56 -11.97
N HIS A 41 -12.72 4.35 -10.95
CA HIS A 41 -13.59 5.51 -11.14
C HIS A 41 -13.00 6.74 -10.45
N GLN A 42 -12.47 7.67 -11.26
CA GLN A 42 -11.92 8.99 -10.91
C GLN A 42 -10.59 9.00 -10.15
N SER A 43 -9.48 9.03 -10.90
CA SER A 43 -8.13 9.15 -10.37
C SER A 43 -7.56 10.56 -10.39
N VAL A 44 -8.27 11.55 -10.94
CA VAL A 44 -7.81 12.95 -10.99
C VAL A 44 -8.30 13.65 -9.73
N GLU A 45 -7.42 13.72 -8.74
CA GLU A 45 -7.70 14.43 -7.51
C GLU A 45 -6.75 15.60 -7.35
N LYS A 46 -7.30 16.72 -6.88
CA LYS A 46 -6.53 17.91 -6.58
C LYS A 46 -5.81 17.72 -5.26
N THR A 47 -4.49 17.86 -5.28
CA THR A 47 -3.73 18.00 -4.05
C THR A 47 -4.05 19.32 -3.36
N ILE A 48 -3.71 19.40 -2.07
CA ILE A 48 -3.81 20.66 -1.29
C ILE A 48 -2.96 21.82 -1.85
N ASN A 49 -2.03 21.52 -2.76
CA ASN A 49 -1.19 22.47 -3.47
C ASN A 49 -1.70 22.72 -4.91
N GLN A 50 -2.93 22.31 -5.22
CA GLN A 50 -3.61 22.50 -6.51
C GLN A 50 -2.91 21.85 -7.72
N HIS A 51 -2.03 20.86 -7.48
CA HIS A 51 -1.58 19.99 -8.55
C HIS A 51 -2.59 18.86 -8.74
N ASP A 52 -3.06 18.71 -9.98
CA ASP A 52 -3.82 17.54 -10.41
C ASP A 52 -2.88 16.33 -10.39
N ILE A 53 -3.24 15.29 -9.65
CA ILE A 53 -2.51 14.03 -9.64
C ILE A 53 -3.44 12.96 -10.20
N ASP A 54 -3.04 12.38 -11.33
CA ASP A 54 -3.59 11.14 -11.85
C ASP A 54 -2.67 9.97 -11.50
N TRP A 55 -2.90 9.41 -10.33
CA TRP A 55 -2.11 8.30 -9.81
C TRP A 55 -2.37 6.99 -10.58
N LEU A 56 -3.55 6.83 -11.21
CA LEU A 56 -3.86 5.65 -12.01
C LEU A 56 -3.09 5.67 -13.33
N THR A 57 -3.14 6.77 -14.08
CA THR A 57 -2.39 6.91 -15.33
C THR A 57 -0.90 6.78 -15.08
N SER A 58 -0.39 7.38 -14.00
CA SER A 58 1.00 7.24 -13.56
C SER A 58 1.40 5.77 -13.35
N SER A 59 0.46 4.93 -12.86
CA SER A 59 0.74 3.53 -12.57
C SER A 59 1.07 2.69 -13.81
N TYR A 60 0.62 3.10 -14.99
CA TYR A 60 0.98 2.42 -16.25
C TYR A 60 2.42 2.70 -16.67
N GLN A 61 2.97 3.86 -16.30
CA GLN A 61 4.36 4.23 -16.62
C GLN A 61 5.32 3.65 -15.57
N GLN A 62 5.04 3.85 -14.29
CA GLN A 62 5.91 3.45 -13.18
C GLN A 62 5.09 3.03 -11.96
N PRO A 63 5.64 2.24 -11.03
CA PRO A 63 4.92 1.92 -9.80
C PRO A 63 4.52 3.18 -9.04
N VAL A 64 3.31 3.18 -8.51
CA VAL A 64 2.76 4.26 -7.70
C VAL A 64 2.58 3.76 -6.28
N VAL A 65 3.13 4.51 -5.33
CA VAL A 65 2.95 4.31 -3.89
C VAL A 65 1.85 5.24 -3.42
N LEU A 66 0.70 4.68 -3.07
CA LEU A 66 -0.43 5.38 -2.49
C LEU A 66 -0.41 5.21 -0.98
N TYR A 67 -0.13 6.30 -0.26
CA TYR A 67 0.01 6.33 1.20
C TYR A 67 -1.23 6.95 1.85
N LEU A 68 -2.04 6.14 2.52
CA LEU A 68 -3.20 6.58 3.27
C LEU A 68 -2.81 6.80 4.74
N TRP A 69 -3.06 8.00 5.24
CA TRP A 69 -2.63 8.44 6.56
C TRP A 69 -3.59 9.45 7.17
N ALA A 70 -3.34 9.86 8.41
CA ALA A 70 -4.09 10.93 9.04
C ALA A 70 -3.22 11.72 10.04
N THR A 71 -3.58 12.98 10.28
CA THR A 71 -2.89 13.85 11.26
C THR A 71 -3.04 13.37 12.70
N TRP A 72 -4.14 12.68 13.00
CA TRP A 72 -4.44 12.09 14.31
C TRP A 72 -3.88 10.67 14.49
N CYS A 73 -3.28 10.08 13.45
CA CYS A 73 -2.75 8.72 13.47
C CYS A 73 -1.35 8.69 14.10
N PRO A 74 -1.16 8.13 15.31
CA PRO A 74 0.13 8.16 15.98
C PRO A 74 1.18 7.27 15.31
N SER A 75 0.77 6.12 14.78
CA SER A 75 1.63 5.16 14.08
C SER A 75 2.17 5.72 12.75
N CYS A 76 1.46 6.67 12.14
CA CYS A 76 1.85 7.30 10.90
C CYS A 76 3.19 8.03 11.02
N ARG A 77 3.54 8.56 12.21
CA ARG A 77 4.83 9.23 12.47
C ARG A 77 6.07 8.38 12.16
N PHE A 78 5.94 7.05 12.19
CA PHE A 78 7.04 6.13 11.90
C PHE A 78 7.17 5.84 10.41
N VAL A 79 6.11 6.08 9.64
CA VAL A 79 6.02 5.76 8.21
C VAL A 79 6.21 7.01 7.35
N SER A 80 5.63 8.15 7.75
CA SER A 80 5.69 9.40 6.98
C SER A 80 7.11 9.87 6.64
N PRO A 81 8.13 9.75 7.51
CA PRO A 81 9.51 10.11 7.14
C PRO A 81 10.05 9.25 5.98
N SER A 82 9.73 7.96 5.97
CA SER A 82 10.09 7.05 4.88
C SER A 82 9.43 7.43 3.56
N ILE A 83 8.16 7.84 3.61
CA ILE A 83 7.41 8.33 2.44
C ILE A 83 7.98 9.67 1.95
N ASN A 84 8.40 10.54 2.87
CA ASN A 84 9.03 11.82 2.53
C ASN A 84 10.37 11.63 1.81
N LEU A 85 11.20 10.70 2.29
CA LEU A 85 12.43 10.32 1.60
C LEU A 85 12.12 9.70 0.23
N LEU A 86 11.11 8.83 0.15
CA LEU A 86 10.71 8.23 -1.13
C LEU A 86 10.28 9.28 -2.15
N GLN A 87 9.54 10.31 -1.72
CA GLN A 87 9.19 11.45 -2.56
C GLN A 87 10.43 12.20 -3.06
N GLN A 88 11.43 12.42 -2.19
CA GLN A 88 12.65 13.13 -2.54
C GLN A 88 13.44 12.39 -3.63
N TYR A 89 13.53 11.06 -3.52
CA TYR A 89 14.27 10.21 -4.46
C TYR A 89 13.38 9.56 -5.54
N GLN A 90 12.16 10.08 -5.76
CA GLN A 90 11.16 9.40 -6.60
C GLN A 90 11.63 9.22 -8.06
N ASN A 91 12.42 10.18 -8.58
CA ASN A 91 12.97 10.14 -9.94
C ASN A 91 14.06 9.08 -10.05
N ASP A 92 15.03 9.08 -9.14
CA ASP A 92 16.11 8.09 -9.07
C ASP A 92 15.55 6.67 -8.87
N LEU A 93 14.49 6.58 -8.08
CA LEU A 93 13.78 5.35 -7.79
C LEU A 93 12.64 5.08 -8.77
N ASN A 94 12.52 5.79 -9.90
CA ASN A 94 11.47 5.58 -10.92
C ASN A 94 10.12 5.12 -10.33
N VAL A 95 9.60 5.89 -9.37
CA VAL A 95 8.41 5.58 -8.57
C VAL A 95 7.62 6.87 -8.39
N LYS A 96 6.30 6.80 -8.40
CA LYS A 96 5.46 7.96 -8.08
C LYS A 96 4.95 7.83 -6.65
N VAL A 97 5.00 8.90 -5.86
CA VAL A 97 4.41 8.93 -4.53
C VAL A 97 3.13 9.77 -4.58
N THR A 98 2.07 9.28 -3.97
CA THR A 98 0.80 9.98 -3.78
C THR A 98 0.31 9.65 -2.38
N SER A 99 -0.21 10.62 -1.65
CA SER A 99 -0.76 10.37 -0.32
C SER A 99 -2.16 10.93 -0.17
N ILE A 100 -2.94 10.30 0.70
CA ILE A 100 -4.32 10.68 1.03
C ILE A 100 -4.37 10.89 2.54
N ALA A 101 -4.70 12.11 2.96
CA ALA A 101 -4.94 12.43 4.36
C ALA A 101 -6.43 12.26 4.67
N ILE A 102 -6.76 11.21 5.42
CA ILE A 102 -8.13 10.86 5.77
C ILE A 102 -8.56 11.67 6.99
N ARG A 103 -9.72 12.34 6.90
CA ARG A 103 -10.39 13.02 8.02
C ARG A 103 -9.43 13.87 8.85
N SER A 104 -8.58 14.63 8.17
CA SER A 104 -7.47 15.38 8.78
C SER A 104 -7.74 16.88 8.94
N GLY A 105 -9.00 17.29 8.74
CA GLY A 105 -9.46 18.68 8.79
C GLY A 105 -9.45 19.36 7.42
N ASP A 106 -9.58 20.68 7.43
CA ASP A 106 -9.48 21.50 6.23
C ASP A 106 -8.03 21.61 5.71
N ASP A 107 -7.87 22.09 4.48
CA ASP A 107 -6.57 22.24 3.83
C ASP A 107 -5.60 23.15 4.60
N ARG A 108 -6.10 24.13 5.37
CA ARG A 108 -5.25 25.04 6.15
C ARG A 108 -4.61 24.28 7.31
N LYS A 109 -5.39 23.50 8.06
CA LYS A 109 -4.90 22.65 9.16
C LYS A 109 -3.94 21.59 8.63
N LEU A 110 -4.28 20.96 7.50
CA LEU A 110 -3.43 19.94 6.88
C LEU A 110 -2.09 20.53 6.40
N ARG A 111 -2.09 21.68 5.71
CA ARG A 111 -0.85 22.40 5.34
C ARG A 111 -0.01 22.77 6.55
N ALA A 112 -0.63 23.28 7.62
CA ALA A 112 0.08 23.64 8.85
C ALA A 112 0.74 22.41 9.49
N TYR A 113 0.04 21.27 9.54
CA TYR A 113 0.60 20.02 10.04
C TYR A 113 1.81 19.57 9.20
N MET A 114 1.68 19.57 7.86
CA MET A 114 2.79 19.20 6.98
C MET A 114 4.00 20.12 7.15
N GLY A 115 3.77 21.43 7.23
CA GLY A 115 4.82 22.41 7.49
C GLY A 115 5.52 22.19 8.83
N SER A 116 4.78 21.87 9.90
CA SER A 116 5.35 21.57 11.22
C SER A 116 6.23 20.31 11.26
N LYS A 117 6.07 19.43 10.28
CA LYS A 117 6.80 18.16 10.15
C LYS A 117 7.82 18.16 9.00
N ASP A 118 7.93 19.26 8.25
CA ASP A 118 8.70 19.36 7.00
C ASP A 118 8.39 18.22 6.00
N TYR A 119 7.11 17.85 5.91
CA TYR A 119 6.65 16.87 4.93
C TYR A 119 6.39 17.54 3.59
N ARG A 120 6.95 16.95 2.53
CA ARG A 120 6.94 17.47 1.15
C ARG A 120 6.33 16.49 0.13
N PHE A 121 5.90 15.32 0.57
CA PHE A 121 5.14 14.40 -0.27
C PHE A 121 3.79 15.02 -0.66
N PRO A 122 3.28 14.76 -1.88
CA PRO A 122 1.99 15.27 -2.31
C PRO A 122 0.87 14.64 -1.49
N VAL A 123 -0.14 15.44 -1.13
CA VAL A 123 -1.30 14.95 -0.39
C VAL A 123 -2.60 15.45 -0.99
N ILE A 124 -3.55 14.53 -1.10
CA ILE A 124 -4.96 14.77 -1.34
C ILE A 124 -5.67 14.81 0.01
N ASN A 125 -6.51 15.82 0.24
CA ASN A 125 -7.26 15.94 1.48
C ASN A 125 -8.60 15.22 1.37
N ASP A 126 -8.70 14.03 1.96
CA ASP A 126 -9.96 13.28 2.08
C ASP A 126 -10.68 13.68 3.38
N ALA A 127 -11.15 14.93 3.42
CA ALA A 127 -11.74 15.52 4.62
C ALA A 127 -12.95 14.75 5.16
N ASN A 128 -13.77 14.19 4.25
CA ASN A 128 -15.00 13.47 4.58
C ASN A 128 -14.80 11.95 4.68
N GLY A 129 -13.66 11.42 4.24
CA GLY A 129 -13.43 9.98 4.19
C GLY A 129 -14.11 9.29 3.01
N GLN A 130 -14.47 10.02 1.95
CA GLN A 130 -15.18 9.45 0.79
C GLN A 130 -14.23 8.59 -0.04
N LEU A 131 -13.06 9.14 -0.38
CA LEU A 131 -12.04 8.45 -1.16
C LEU A 131 -11.53 7.19 -0.45
N SER A 132 -11.24 7.28 0.85
CA SER A 132 -10.82 6.13 1.64
C SER A 132 -11.90 5.03 1.72
N GLN A 133 -13.19 5.40 1.76
CA GLN A 133 -14.29 4.44 1.69
C GLN A 133 -14.38 3.77 0.32
N GLU A 134 -14.24 4.52 -0.77
CA GLU A 134 -14.22 3.97 -2.14
C GLU A 134 -13.05 3.01 -2.38
N LEU A 135 -11.90 3.28 -1.76
CA LEU A 135 -10.74 2.40 -1.77
C LEU A 135 -10.88 1.20 -0.80
N GLY A 136 -11.92 1.17 0.04
CA GLY A 136 -12.15 0.14 1.04
C GLY A 136 -11.17 0.17 2.22
N ILE A 137 -10.55 1.31 2.49
CA ILE A 137 -9.50 1.45 3.52
C ILE A 137 -10.07 2.14 4.76
N THR A 138 -10.07 1.41 5.87
CA THR A 138 -10.55 1.87 7.17
C THR A 138 -9.45 2.02 8.23
N VAL A 139 -8.23 1.57 7.92
CA VAL A 139 -7.10 1.54 8.86
C VAL A 139 -5.97 2.42 8.32
N THR A 140 -5.26 3.10 9.23
CA THR A 140 -4.07 3.90 8.90
C THR A 140 -2.89 3.54 9.81
N PRO A 141 -1.64 3.65 9.33
CA PRO A 141 -1.26 3.91 7.94
C PRO A 141 -1.53 2.69 7.04
N THR A 142 -1.92 2.93 5.79
CA THR A 142 -1.96 1.90 4.74
C THR A 142 -1.17 2.39 3.54
N ILE A 143 -0.34 1.51 2.99
CA ILE A 143 0.44 1.74 1.80
C ILE A 143 -0.02 0.75 0.74
N LEU A 144 -0.48 1.28 -0.39
CA LEU A 144 -0.75 0.51 -1.59
C LEU A 144 0.36 0.75 -2.61
N ILE A 145 0.76 -0.31 -3.30
CA ILE A 145 1.65 -0.23 -4.46
C ILE A 145 0.82 -0.64 -5.67
N VAL A 146 0.64 0.28 -6.61
CA VAL A 146 -0.16 0.11 -7.82
C VAL A 146 0.77 0.13 -9.03
N LYS A 147 0.62 -0.84 -9.94
CA LYS A 147 1.36 -0.92 -11.20
C LYS A 147 0.43 -1.43 -12.30
N ASN A 148 0.47 -0.81 -13.47
CA ASN A 148 -0.34 -1.14 -14.63
C ASN A 148 -1.85 -1.16 -14.31
N GLY A 149 -2.32 -0.19 -13.51
CA GLY A 149 -3.70 -0.09 -13.07
C GLY A 149 -4.18 -1.20 -12.13
N LYS A 150 -3.27 -2.02 -11.60
CA LYS A 150 -3.57 -3.11 -10.67
C LYS A 150 -2.86 -2.92 -9.35
N LEU A 151 -3.53 -3.34 -8.26
CA LEU A 151 -2.92 -3.44 -6.95
C LEU A 151 -1.87 -4.55 -6.96
N PHE A 152 -0.61 -4.20 -6.75
CA PHE A 152 0.50 -5.15 -6.60
C PHE A 152 0.66 -5.58 -5.15
N ASN A 153 0.60 -4.63 -4.22
CA ASN A 153 0.73 -4.90 -2.78
C ASN A 153 -0.09 -3.93 -1.94
N ALA A 154 -0.65 -4.42 -0.85
CA ALA A 154 -1.24 -3.63 0.22
C ALA A 154 -0.57 -3.98 1.56
N THR A 155 -0.01 -2.98 2.24
CA THR A 155 0.58 -3.13 3.57
C THR A 155 -0.13 -2.17 4.53
N THR A 156 -0.71 -2.71 5.60
CA THR A 156 -1.35 -1.93 6.66
C THR A 156 -0.49 -1.99 7.92
N GLY A 157 -0.33 -0.85 8.59
CA GLY A 157 0.47 -0.69 9.79
C GLY A 157 1.88 -0.16 9.54
N VAL A 158 2.71 -0.20 10.58
CA VAL A 158 4.08 0.33 10.54
C VAL A 158 4.95 -0.54 9.63
N THR A 159 5.74 0.10 8.77
CA THR A 159 6.70 -0.57 7.89
C THR A 159 8.06 0.12 7.97
N THR A 160 9.13 -0.63 7.74
CA THR A 160 10.50 -0.09 7.67
C THR A 160 10.78 0.47 6.27
N PRO A 161 11.69 1.47 6.15
CA PRO A 161 12.10 2.00 4.84
C PRO A 161 12.61 0.90 3.91
N MET A 162 13.46 -0.01 4.42
CA MET A 162 14.02 -1.11 3.63
C MET A 162 12.94 -2.09 3.16
N GLY A 163 11.99 -2.44 4.03
CA GLY A 163 10.88 -3.30 3.65
C GLY A 163 9.94 -2.64 2.62
N LEU A 164 9.77 -1.32 2.68
CA LEU A 164 9.03 -0.58 1.68
C LEU A 164 9.76 -0.57 0.33
N LEU A 165 11.06 -0.26 0.32
CA LEU A 165 11.88 -0.27 -0.90
C LEU A 165 11.92 -1.65 -1.56
N ALA A 166 12.04 -2.72 -0.78
CA ALA A 166 12.02 -4.09 -1.31
C ALA A 166 10.71 -4.40 -2.05
N ARG A 167 9.56 -3.98 -1.50
CA ARG A 167 8.24 -4.17 -2.15
C ARG A 167 8.10 -3.33 -3.42
N ILE A 168 8.59 -2.09 -3.40
CA ILE A 168 8.61 -1.22 -4.59
C ILE A 168 9.50 -1.81 -5.68
N ALA A 169 10.68 -2.31 -5.31
CA ALA A 169 11.58 -2.98 -6.23
C ALA A 169 10.91 -4.22 -6.85
N ALA A 170 10.25 -5.06 -6.04
CA ALA A 170 9.50 -6.21 -6.54
C ALA A 170 8.42 -5.81 -7.57
N ALA A 171 7.71 -4.70 -7.35
CA ALA A 171 6.68 -4.21 -8.26
C ALA A 171 7.23 -3.65 -9.59
N LYS A 172 8.53 -3.37 -9.70
CA LYS A 172 9.16 -2.90 -10.95
C LYS A 172 9.54 -4.03 -11.88
N TYR A 173 9.98 -5.16 -11.31
CA TYR A 173 10.56 -6.27 -12.05
C TYR A 173 9.56 -7.40 -12.35
N LEU A 174 8.34 -7.30 -11.82
CA LEU A 174 7.22 -8.23 -12.03
C LEU A 174 6.08 -7.52 -12.78
#